data_AF-A0A522TR06-F1
#
_entry.id   AF-A0A522TR06-F1
#
_cell.length_a   1.000
_cell.length_b   1.000
_cell.length_c   1.000
_cell.angle_alpha   90.00
_cell.angle_beta   90.00
_cell.angle_gamma   90.00
#
_symmetry.space_group_name_H-M   'P 1'
#
loop_
_entity.id
_entity.type
_entity.pdbx_description
1 polymer ?
#
loop_
_entity_poly.entity_id
_entity_poly.type
_entity_poly.pdbx_seq_one_letter_code
_entity_poly.pdbx_strand_id
1 'polypeptide(L)' 'SYGLRQEFITPHCPQQNGMVERVIRTLKEQCAHRHRFESIQHASRVIGDWIRFYNHQRPHQALAMKTPAEAFALAA' A
#
# COMPACT_ATOMS: atom_id res chain seq x y z
N SER A 1 1.58 -25.51 -4.01
CA SER A 1 0.55 -24.61 -3.43
C SER A 1 1.12 -24.02 -2.17
N TYR A 2 1.11 -22.69 -1.99
CA TYR A 2 1.75 -21.98 -0.86
C TYR A 2 1.02 -22.15 0.50
N GLY A 3 0.01 -23.02 0.60
CA GLY A 3 -0.75 -23.25 1.84
C GLY A 3 -1.69 -22.10 2.24
N LEU A 4 -1.87 -21.09 1.38
CA LEU A 4 -2.73 -19.95 1.62
C LEU A 4 -4.19 -20.25 1.21
N ARG A 5 -5.14 -19.90 2.08
CA ARG A 5 -6.58 -19.94 1.80
C ARG A 5 -7.03 -18.57 1.26
N GLN A 6 -7.76 -18.58 0.15
CA GLN A 6 -8.37 -17.36 -0.38
C GLN A 6 -9.58 -16.97 0.49
N GLU A 7 -9.58 -15.72 0.95
CA GLU A 7 -10.69 -15.13 1.70
C GLU A 7 -11.32 -14.00 0.89
N PHE A 8 -12.65 -13.93 0.93
CA PHE A 8 -13.43 -12.88 0.28
C PHE A 8 -14.11 -12.02 1.34
N ILE A 9 -14.35 -10.75 1.00
CA ILE A 9 -15.22 -9.92 1.82
C ILE A 9 -16.64 -10.50 1.85
N THR A 10 -17.29 -10.34 2.99
CA THR A 10 -18.71 -10.63 3.15
C THR A 10 -19.52 -9.71 2.21
N PRO A 11 -20.50 -10.24 1.46
CA PRO A 11 -21.37 -9.42 0.62
C PRO A 11 -21.98 -8.26 1.41
N HIS A 12 -21.98 -7.07 0.81
CA HIS A 12 -22.47 -5.83 1.42
C HIS A 12 -21.68 -5.32 2.64
N CYS A 13 -20.46 -5.81 2.87
CA CYS A 13 -19.56 -5.32 3.92
C CYS A 13 -18.29 -4.66 3.36
N PRO A 14 -18.39 -3.51 2.66
CA PRO A 14 -17.23 -2.84 2.05
C PRO A 14 -16.16 -2.42 3.07
N GLN A 15 -16.53 -2.24 4.33
CA GLN A 15 -15.62 -1.83 5.40
C GLN A 15 -14.49 -2.85 5.62
N GLN A 16 -14.73 -4.13 5.31
CA GLN A 16 -13.71 -5.18 5.37
C GLN A 16 -12.57 -4.97 4.37
N ASN A 17 -12.83 -4.26 3.26
CA ASN A 17 -11.81 -3.90 2.26
C ASN A 17 -11.18 -2.52 2.52
N GLY A 18 -11.63 -1.79 3.55
CA GLY A 18 -11.30 -0.38 3.76
C GLY A 18 -9.80 -0.11 3.92
N MET A 19 -9.03 -1.07 4.45
CA MET A 19 -7.57 -0.94 4.56
C MET A 19 -6.91 -0.88 3.17
N VAL A 20 -7.27 -1.81 2.29
CA VAL A 20 -6.74 -1.88 0.92
C VAL A 20 -7.19 -0.65 0.13
N GLU A 21 -8.46 -0.26 0.24
CA GLU A 21 -8.99 0.93 -0.43
C GLU A 21 -8.27 2.20 0.01
N ARG A 22 -7.97 2.35 1.30
CA ARG A 22 -7.22 3.49 1.82
C ARG A 22 -5.80 3.56 1.25
N VAL A 23 -5.12 2.41 1.15
CA VAL A 23 -3.78 2.33 0.53
C VAL A 23 -3.84 2.71 -0.95
N ILE A 24 -4.79 2.14 -1.70
CA ILE A 24 -4.95 2.41 -3.14
C ILE A 24 -5.27 3.89 -3.38
N ARG A 25 -6.17 4.48 -2.58
CA ARG A 25 -6.48 5.91 -2.67
C ARG A 25 -5.24 6.77 -2.45
N THR A 26 -4.46 6.46 -1.42
CA THR A 26 -3.23 7.21 -1.09
C THR A 26 -2.20 7.10 -2.22
N LEU A 27 -1.99 5.91 -2.77
CA LEU A 27 -1.12 5.69 -3.94
C LEU A 27 -1.58 6.53 -5.15
N LYS A 28 -2.88 6.53 -5.43
CA LYS A 28 -3.43 7.29 -6.55
C LYS A 28 -3.21 8.79 -6.38
N GLU A 29 -3.61 9.34 -5.24
CA GLU A 29 -3.52 10.77 -4.94
C GLU A 29 -2.08 11.29 -4.87
N GLN A 30 -1.16 10.50 -4.30
CA GLN A 30 0.19 10.96 -4.04
C GLN A 30 1.19 10.58 -5.12
N CYS A 31 0.90 9.55 -5.92
CA CYS A 31 1.79 9.06 -6.97
C CYS A 31 1.09 9.07 -8.33
N ALA A 32 0.12 8.18 -8.56
CA ALA A 32 -0.36 7.91 -9.91
C ALA A 32 -0.95 9.13 -10.62
N HIS A 33 -1.77 9.92 -9.91
CA HIS A 33 -2.41 11.12 -10.49
C HIS A 33 -1.43 12.28 -10.69
N ARG A 34 -0.25 12.24 -10.06
CA ARG A 34 0.78 13.27 -10.17
C ARG A 34 1.78 13.02 -11.31
N HIS A 35 1.69 11.87 -11.97
CA HIS A 35 2.62 11.47 -13.02
C HIS A 35 1.88 11.23 -14.33
N ARG A 36 2.51 11.66 -15.43
CA ARG A 36 2.18 11.17 -16.77
C ARG A 36 3.18 10.06 -17.10
N PHE A 37 2.70 8.84 -17.25
CA PHE A 37 3.56 7.71 -17.58
C PHE A 37 3.79 7.63 -19.09
N GLU A 38 5.04 7.42 -19.45
CA GLU A 38 5.49 7.30 -20.84
C GLU A 38 5.45 5.85 -21.33
N SER A 39 5.52 4.90 -20.39
CA SER A 39 5.49 3.46 -20.64
C SER A 39 5.07 2.70 -19.39
N ILE A 40 4.72 1.42 -19.55
CA ILE A 40 4.44 0.52 -18.43
C ILE A 40 5.70 0.36 -17.57
N GLN A 41 6.89 0.28 -18.17
CA GLN A 41 8.16 0.19 -17.45
C GLN A 41 8.39 1.43 -16.57
N HIS A 42 8.11 2.62 -17.10
CA HIS A 42 8.20 3.87 -16.33
C HIS A 42 7.20 3.85 -15.16
N ALA A 43 5.94 3.46 -15.41
CA ALA A 43 4.93 3.34 -14.36
C ALA A 43 5.35 2.37 -13.25
N SER A 44 5.83 1.17 -13.61
CA SER A 44 6.31 0.16 -12.67
C SER A 44 7.44 0.67 -11.79
N ARG A 45 8.40 1.41 -12.36
CA ARG A 45 9.50 2.02 -11.60
C ARG A 45 8.98 3.05 -10.61
N VAL A 46 8.20 4.03 -11.08
CA VAL A 46 7.69 5.12 -10.25
C VAL A 46 6.80 4.60 -9.12
N ILE A 47 5.89 3.68 -9.42
CA ILE A 47 5.02 3.06 -8.42
C ILE A 47 5.85 2.22 -7.44
N GLY A 48 6.84 1.47 -7.92
CA GLY A 48 7.75 0.70 -7.08
C GLY A 48 8.55 1.58 -6.11
N ASP A 49 9.07 2.70 -6.58
CA ASP A 49 9.79 3.67 -5.76
C ASP A 49 8.86 4.31 -4.71
N TRP A 50 7.61 4.63 -5.09
CA TRP A 50 6.61 5.13 -4.13
C TRP A 50 6.25 4.09 -3.06
N ILE A 51 6.10 2.81 -3.42
CA ILE A 51 5.83 1.72 -2.47
C ILE A 51 7.00 1.58 -1.49
N ARG A 52 8.24 1.65 -1.99
CA ARG A 52 9.46 1.62 -1.16
C ARG A 52 9.46 2.78 -0.16
N PHE A 53 9.18 4.00 -0.63
CA PHE A 53 9.05 5.17 0.24
C PHE A 53 7.95 4.98 1.30
N TYR A 54 6.76 4.55 0.91
CA TYR A 54 5.63 4.35 1.80
C TYR A 54 5.94 3.34 2.93
N ASN A 55 6.61 2.23 2.60
CA ASN A 55 6.89 1.17 3.57
C ASN A 55 8.11 1.43 4.45
N HIS A 56 9.15 2.11 3.93
CA HIS A 56 10.45 2.21 4.61
C HIS A 56 10.87 3.61 5.04
N GLN A 57 10.18 4.66 4.58
CA GLN A 57 10.61 6.04 4.85
C GLN A 57 9.48 6.92 5.38
N ARG A 58 8.23 6.65 4.99
CA ARG A 58 7.07 7.43 5.43
C ARG A 58 6.72 7.06 6.88
N PRO A 59 6.77 8.00 7.85
CA PRO A 59 6.27 7.76 9.19
C PRO A 59 4.74 7.86 9.23
N HIS A 60 4.10 6.99 10.02
CA HIS A 60 2.64 6.93 10.15
C HIS A 60 2.21 7.26 11.58
N GLN A 61 1.32 8.24 11.73
CA GLN A 61 0.80 8.63 13.05
C GLN A 61 0.15 7.45 13.78
N ALA A 62 -0.61 6.60 13.07
CA ALA A 62 -1.22 5.39 13.63
C ALA A 62 -0.20 4.34 14.11
N LEU A 63 1.07 4.45 13.68
CA LEU A 63 2.18 3.58 14.07
C LEU A 63 3.14 4.29 15.04
N ALA A 64 2.66 5.29 15.79
CA ALA A 64 3.50 6.11 16.68
C ALA A 64 4.71 6.71 15.94
N MET A 65 4.47 7.24 14.73
CA MET A 65 5.46 7.83 13.82
C MET A 65 6.52 6.84 13.29
N LYS A 66 6.31 5.53 13.43
CA LYS A 66 7.11 4.51 12.74
C LYS A 66 6.66 4.31 11.30
N THR A 67 7.57 3.80 10.49
CA THR A 67 7.27 3.28 9.15
C THR A 67 6.58 1.91 9.24
N PRO A 68 5.83 1.48 8.21
CA PRO A 68 5.24 0.15 8.18
C PRO A 68 6.26 -0.98 8.37
N ALA A 69 7.46 -0.86 7.78
CA ALA A 69 8.51 -1.86 7.92
C ALA A 69 9.04 -1.97 9.36
N GLU A 70 9.24 -0.83 10.05
CA GLU A 70 9.64 -0.84 11.46
C GLU A 70 8.56 -1.44 12.36
N ALA A 71 7.29 -1.08 12.13
CA ALA A 71 6.18 -1.64 12.90
C ALA A 71 6.05 -3.15 12.69
N PHE A 72 6.25 -3.64 11.47
CA PHE A 72 6.25 -5.07 11.17
C PHE A 72 7.42 -5.79 11.84
N ALA A 73 8.63 -5.24 11.77
CA ALA A 73 9.82 -5.82 12.41
C ALA A 73 9.70 -5.92 13.94
N LEU A 74 8.94 -5.02 14.57
CA LEU A 74 8.67 -5.06 16.02
C LEU A 74 7.53 -6.02 16.41
N ALA A 75 6.69 -6.42 15.46
CA ALA A 75 5.57 -7.33 15.67
C ALA A 75 5.92 -8.80 15.36
N ALA A 76 7.07 -9.03 14.71
CA ALA A 76 7.67 -10.34 14.45
C ALA A 76 8.48 -10.82 15.66
#